data_AF-A0A4Z2CVS2-F1
#
_entry.id   AF-A0A4Z2CVS2-F1
#
_cell.length_a   1.000
_cell.length_b   1.000
_cell.length_c   1.000
_cell.angle_alpha   90.00
_cell.angle_beta   90.00
_cell.angle_gamma   90.00
#
_symmetry.space_group_name_H-M   'P 1'
#
loop_
_entity.id
_entity.type
_entity.pdbx_description
1 polymer ?
#
loop_
_entity_poly.entity_id
_entity_poly.type
_entity_poly.pdbx_seq_one_letter_code
_entity_poly.pdbx_strand_id
1 'polypeptide(L)' 'MEKLESWRRPHETPTEWRIRRSFLEKNFDKLQPERLQCLSHCYTNVKLYQVTYPTKVMEEVSL' A
#
# COMPACT_ATOMS: atom_id res chain seq x y z
N MET A 1 -8.80 10.39 3.71
CA MET A 1 -10.14 9.78 3.58
C MET A 1 -10.47 8.98 4.83
N GLU A 2 -11.56 9.28 5.55
CA GLU A 2 -11.93 8.59 6.81
C GLU A 2 -12.14 7.07 6.63
N LYS A 3 -12.64 6.66 5.46
CA LYS A 3 -12.83 5.24 5.09
C LYS A 3 -11.56 4.39 5.20
N LEU A 4 -10.39 4.97 4.90
CA LEU A 4 -9.12 4.24 4.90
C LEU A 4 -8.60 3.94 6.31
N GLU A 5 -9.01 4.69 7.33
CA GLU A 5 -8.53 4.43 8.70
C GLU A 5 -8.98 3.07 9.22
N SER A 6 -10.13 2.57 8.74
CA SER A 6 -10.58 1.20 9.02
C SER A 6 -9.65 0.10 8.47
N TRP A 7 -8.77 0.45 7.52
CA TRP A 7 -7.83 -0.50 6.91
C TRP A 7 -6.47 -0.49 7.61
N ARG A 8 -6.25 0.39 8.60
CA ARG A 8 -5.02 0.42 9.40
C ARG A 8 -4.92 -0.83 10.25
N ARG A 9 -3.74 -1.47 10.28
CA ARG A 9 -3.52 -2.65 11.13
C ARG A 9 -3.10 -2.24 12.55
N PRO A 10 -3.50 -2.96 13.60
CA PRO A 10 -3.14 -2.61 14.98
C PRO A 10 -1.62 -2.59 15.26
N HIS A 11 -0.87 -3.46 14.58
CA HIS A 11 0.59 -3.58 14.71
C HIS A 11 1.36 -2.69 13.73
N GLU A 12 0.69 -1.86 12.93
CA GLU A 12 1.34 -0.99 11.97
C GLU A 12 1.89 0.27 12.66
N THR A 13 3.20 0.48 12.52
CA THR A 13 3.84 1.68 13.06
C THR A 13 3.29 2.95 12.39
N PRO A 14 3.39 4.12 13.04
CA PRO A 14 2.95 5.38 12.42
C PRO A 14 3.63 5.66 11.08
N THR A 15 4.90 5.26 10.93
CA THR A 15 5.66 5.42 9.68
C THR A 15 5.13 4.52 8.57
N GLU A 16 4.93 3.23 8.85
CA GLU A 16 4.34 2.28 7.90
C GLU A 16 2.96 2.74 7.45
N TRP A 17 2.11 3.15 8.39
CA TRP A 17 0.75 3.60 8.06
C TRP A 17 0.77 4.84 7.18
N ARG A 18 1.61 5.83 7.49
CA ARG A 18 1.74 7.04 6.67
C ARG A 18 2.14 6.73 5.22
N ILE A 19 3.10 5.83 5.04
CA ILE A 19 3.56 5.42 3.71
C ILE A 19 2.49 4.61 2.98
N ARG A 20 1.88 3.64 3.65
CA ARG A 20 0.82 2.81 3.07
C ARG A 20 -0.40 3.64 2.69
N ARG A 21 -0.83 4.54 3.56
CA ARG A 21 -1.97 5.43 3.34
C ARG A 21 -1.76 6.33 2.12
N SER A 22 -0.54 6.84 1.89
CA SER A 22 -0.24 7.61 0.69
C SER A 22 -0.47 6.82 -0.60
N PHE A 23 -0.11 5.53 -0.62
CA PHE A 23 -0.38 4.66 -1.76
C PHE A 23 -1.89 4.39 -1.92
N LEU A 24 -2.59 4.12 -0.81
CA LEU A 24 -4.02 3.89 -0.80
C LEU A 24 -4.80 5.10 -1.35
N GLU A 25 -4.47 6.31 -0.90
CA GLU A 25 -5.15 7.55 -1.33
C GLU A 25 -4.89 7.85 -2.81
N LYS A 26 -3.66 7.64 -3.30
CA LYS A 26 -3.29 7.89 -4.71
C LYS A 26 -4.01 6.95 -5.69
N ASN A 27 -4.30 5.72 -5.26
CA ASN A 27 -4.78 4.65 -6.11
C ASN A 27 -6.20 4.17 -5.78
N PHE A 28 -6.90 4.86 -4.88
CA PHE A 28 -8.23 4.47 -4.38
C PHE A 28 -9.24 4.21 -5.50
N ASP A 29 -9.29 5.10 -6.50
CA ASP A 29 -10.24 5.01 -7.62
C ASP A 29 -9.70 4.22 -8.83
N LYS A 30 -8.46 3.72 -8.77
CA LYS A 30 -7.80 3.03 -9.89
C LYS A 30 -7.79 1.52 -9.76
N LEU A 31 -7.95 1.00 -8.54
CA LEU A 31 -7.77 -0.41 -8.22
C LEU A 31 -8.96 -0.92 -7.41
N GLN A 32 -9.31 -2.19 -7.63
CA GLN A 32 -10.29 -2.87 -6.78
C GLN A 32 -9.78 -2.96 -5.33
N PRO A 33 -10.66 -2.90 -4.31
CA PRO A 33 -10.27 -2.82 -2.91
C PRO A 33 -9.28 -3.91 -2.47
N GLU A 34 -9.50 -5.16 -2.88
CA GLU A 34 -8.65 -6.30 -2.54
C GLU A 34 -7.24 -6.15 -3.12
N ARG A 35 -7.16 -5.73 -4.39
CA ARG A 35 -5.87 -5.52 -5.07
C ARG A 35 -5.15 -4.31 -4.51
N LEU A 36 -5.88 -3.23 -4.22
CA LEU A 36 -5.37 -2.02 -3.61
C LEU A 36 -4.75 -2.30 -2.23
N GLN A 37 -5.44 -3.06 -1.38
CA GLN A 37 -4.89 -3.48 -0.08
C GLN A 37 -3.63 -4.30 -0.25
N CYS A 38 -3.65 -5.32 -1.12
CA CYS A 38 -2.49 -6.16 -1.40
C CYS A 38 -1.26 -5.33 -1.84
N LEU A 39 -1.43 -4.51 -2.86
CA LEU A 39 -0.36 -3.67 -3.41
C LEU A 39 0.13 -2.61 -2.41
N SER A 40 -0.75 -2.10 -1.54
CA SER A 40 -0.34 -1.15 -0.49
C SER A 40 0.68 -1.77 0.47
N HIS A 41 0.55 -3.06 0.78
CA HIS A 41 1.54 -3.77 1.60
C HIS A 41 2.85 -4.01 0.84
N CYS A 42 2.76 -4.41 -0.44
CA CYS A 42 3.94 -4.53 -1.30
C CYS A 42 4.69 -3.20 -1.41
N TYR A 43 3.98 -2.09 -1.59
CA TYR A 43 4.55 -0.74 -1.67
C TYR A 43 5.30 -0.37 -0.38
N THR A 44 4.68 -0.56 0.78
CA THR A 44 5.34 -0.31 2.07
C THR A 44 6.60 -1.16 2.21
N ASN A 45 6.54 -2.43 1.81
CA ASN A 45 7.68 -3.33 1.91
C ASN A 45 8.83 -2.91 0.99
N VAL A 46 8.52 -2.52 -0.25
CA VAL A 46 9.52 -1.98 -1.19
C VAL A 46 10.15 -0.70 -0.64
N LYS A 47 9.34 0.22 -0.09
CA LYS A 47 9.83 1.53 0.38
C LYS A 47 10.62 1.49 1.67
N LEU A 48 10.21 0.67 2.64
CA LEU A 48 10.84 0.61 3.97
C LEU A 48 11.88 -0.49 4.10
N TYR A 49 11.60 -1.66 3.51
CA TYR A 49 12.42 -2.86 3.68
C TYR A 49 13.26 -3.19 2.43
N GLN A 50 13.16 -2.40 1.36
CA GLN A 50 13.96 -2.53 0.12
C GLN A 50 13.85 -3.92 -0.53
N VAL A 51 12.74 -4.63 -0.29
CA VAL A 51 12.47 -5.92 -0.92
C VAL A 51 11.94 -5.74 -2.33
N THR A 52 12.02 -6.79 -3.14
CA THR A 52 11.47 -6.84 -4.48
C THR A 52 10.43 -7.95 -4.63
N TYR A 53 9.55 -7.77 -5.59
CA TYR A 53 8.51 -8.73 -5.99
C TYR A 53 8.69 -9.08 -7.48
N PRO A 54 7.98 -10.09 -8.01
CA PRO A 54 7.99 -10.38 -9.45
C PRO A 54 7.68 -9.14 -10.29
N THR A 55 8.26 -9.05 -11.50
CA THR A 55 8.22 -7.86 -12.36
C THR A 55 6.82 -7.26 -12.52
N LYS A 56 5.81 -8.09 -12.79
CA LYS A 56 4.41 -7.63 -12.94
C LYS A 56 3.87 -6.92 -11.68
N VAL A 57 4.26 -7.40 -10.50
CA VAL A 57 3.86 -6.75 -9.23
C VAL A 57 4.62 -5.44 -9.05
N MET A 58 5.89 -5.39 -9.43
CA MET A 58 6.69 -4.16 -9.34
C MET A 58 6.16 -3.06 -10.27
N GLU A 59 5.65 -3.42 -11.45
CA GLU A 59 4.95 -2.52 -12.37
C GLU A 59 3.70 -1.93 -11.71
N GLU A 60 2.87 -2.77 -11.08
CA GLU A 60 1.65 -2.33 -10.39
C GLU A 60 1.92 -1.51 -9.12
N VAL A 61 2.99 -1.81 -8.39
CA VAL A 61 3.42 -1.04 -7.20
C VAL A 61 3.90 0.37 -7.58
N SER A 62 4.29 0.57 -8.83
CA SER A 62 4.84 1.85 -9.32
C SER A 62 3.76 2.82 -9.87
N LEU A 63 2.48 2.43 -9.83
CA LEU A 63 1.31 3.25 -10.25
C LEU A 63 1.17 4.56 -9.47
#